data_AF-A0A7W7IIB5-F1
#
_entry.id   AF-A0A7W7IIB5-F1
#
_cell.length_a   1.000
_cell.length_b   1.000
_cell.length_c   1.000
_cell.angle_alpha   90.00
_cell.angle_beta   90.00
_cell.angle_gamma   90.00
#
_symmetry.space_group_name_H-M   'P 1'
#
loop_
_entity.id
_entity.type
_entity.pdbx_description
1 polymer ?
#
loop_
_entity_poly.entity_id
_entity_poly.type
_entity_poly.pdbx_seq_one_letter_code
_entity_poly.pdbx_strand_id
1 'polypeptide(L)'
;MKFTRLRRRSSRLALPAAVGAALLSFGLASPAAAANPDPIPASFDFSDCPTLPAGASPQFSHCWVGVVTSGTFKIGNFDQTIDKPIRITWATTFNTTTFETGTVFGGLHTEKMKIQDGLFGDPFLTAVYAKVEYAGTFEMPPGDDLRINLGIKVRIQNPLLGNNCALGSNSNPIMLNLTTGTTSPPAPNTPITGEPVSIARQEPQPTVLQAKHVGNSFAVPGASGCIFNWGAGNWLVNQIGGFPSAAGKNSMVQNEYIVSKQYSQL
;
A
#
# COMPACT_ATOMS: atom_id res chain seq x y z
N MET A 1 -40.59 36.56 80.03
CA MET A 1 -41.05 35.72 78.90
C MET A 1 -40.07 35.85 77.75
N LYS A 2 -39.54 34.71 77.25
CA LYS A 2 -38.61 34.62 76.12
C LYS A 2 -39.39 34.69 74.81
N PHE A 3 -38.97 35.52 73.86
CA PHE A 3 -39.21 35.28 72.43
C PHE A 3 -37.99 35.67 71.58
N THR A 4 -37.23 34.62 71.27
CA THR A 4 -36.62 34.20 70.00
C THR A 4 -36.44 35.20 68.82
N ARG A 5 -35.17 35.38 68.44
CA ARG A 5 -34.51 35.35 67.10
C ARG A 5 -35.31 35.79 65.84
N LEU A 6 -34.74 36.63 64.97
CA LEU A 6 -33.84 36.27 63.84
C LEU A 6 -33.51 37.45 62.90
N ARG A 7 -32.21 37.79 62.83
CA ARG A 7 -31.32 38.11 61.67
C ARG A 7 -31.90 38.45 60.27
N ARG A 8 -31.42 39.57 59.70
CA ARG A 8 -31.01 39.75 58.27
C ARG A 8 -29.99 40.90 58.19
N ARG A 9 -28.68 40.63 58.15
CA ARG A 9 -27.80 40.54 56.96
C ARG A 9 -27.82 41.79 56.07
N SER A 10 -26.99 42.76 56.45
CA SER A 10 -26.42 43.79 55.58
C SER A 10 -25.18 43.24 54.85
N SER A 11 -25.11 43.62 53.58
CA SER A 11 -24.08 43.38 52.58
C SER A 11 -22.74 44.01 52.94
N ARG A 12 -21.63 43.27 52.74
CA ARG A 12 -20.31 43.85 52.45
C ARG A 12 -19.51 42.92 51.53
N LEU A 13 -19.00 43.52 50.47
CA LEU A 13 -17.98 42.98 49.58
C LEU A 13 -16.72 42.59 50.37
N ALA A 14 -16.08 41.51 49.95
CA ALA A 14 -14.63 41.37 49.89
C ALA A 14 -14.28 40.12 49.06
N LEU A 15 -13.67 40.31 47.90
CA LEU A 15 -12.78 39.28 47.34
C LEU A 15 -11.50 39.25 48.18
N PRO A 16 -10.94 38.06 48.38
CA PRO A 16 -9.53 37.92 48.04
C PRO A 16 -9.26 36.70 47.16
N ALA A 17 -8.19 36.83 46.40
CA ALA A 17 -7.69 35.90 45.41
C ALA A 17 -7.39 34.51 45.97
N ALA A 18 -7.80 33.48 45.22
CA ALA A 18 -7.22 32.16 45.28
C ALA A 18 -6.68 31.83 43.89
N VAL A 19 -5.38 32.08 43.70
CA VAL A 19 -4.58 31.55 42.59
C VAL A 19 -4.40 30.06 42.86
N GLY A 20 -5.32 29.24 42.34
CA GLY A 20 -5.14 27.79 42.23
C GLY A 20 -4.56 27.48 40.87
N ALA A 21 -3.24 27.24 40.81
CA ALA A 21 -2.56 26.82 39.60
C ALA A 21 -3.06 25.43 39.17
N ALA A 22 -4.01 25.39 38.25
CA ALA A 22 -4.31 24.17 37.49
C ALA A 22 -3.17 23.97 36.48
N LEU A 23 -2.21 23.11 36.84
CA LEU A 23 -1.24 22.57 35.89
C LEU A 23 -2.01 21.77 34.84
N LEU A 24 -2.36 22.41 33.73
CA LEU A 24 -2.71 21.73 32.49
C LEU A 24 -1.42 21.08 31.96
N SER A 25 -1.12 19.88 32.44
CA SER A 25 -0.20 18.99 31.78
C SER A 25 -0.80 18.61 30.43
N PHE A 26 -0.52 19.42 29.42
CA PHE A 26 -0.59 19.02 28.02
C PHE A 26 0.46 17.92 27.82
N GLY A 27 0.08 16.69 28.14
CA GLY A 27 0.79 15.53 27.63
C GLY A 27 0.76 15.63 26.13
N LEU A 28 1.92 15.84 25.52
CA LEU A 28 2.14 15.58 24.10
C LEU A 28 1.95 14.08 23.89
N ALA A 29 0.69 13.65 23.75
CA ALA A 29 0.41 12.36 23.18
C ALA A 29 0.83 12.46 21.71
N SER A 30 2.03 11.97 21.39
CA SER A 30 2.37 11.67 20.01
C SER A 30 1.23 10.83 19.45
N PRO A 31 0.69 11.13 18.25
CA PRO A 31 -0.30 10.26 17.64
C PRO A 31 0.33 8.88 17.56
N ALA A 32 -0.26 7.91 18.28
CA ALA A 32 0.12 6.52 18.12
C ALA A 32 -0.10 6.21 16.64
N ALA A 33 0.97 5.80 15.94
CA ALA A 33 0.82 5.27 14.59
C ALA A 33 -0.25 4.17 14.65
N ALA A 34 -1.24 4.23 13.75
CA ALA A 34 -2.24 3.18 13.70
C ALA A 34 -1.47 1.86 13.46
N ALA A 35 -1.69 0.88 14.33
CA ALA A 35 -1.07 -0.41 14.17
C ALA A 35 -1.63 -1.05 12.90
N ASN A 36 -0.76 -1.63 12.06
CA ASN A 36 -1.21 -2.48 10.96
C ASN A 36 -2.12 -3.57 11.55
N PRO A 37 -3.36 -3.75 11.03
CA PRO A 37 -4.32 -4.68 11.59
C PRO A 37 -3.90 -6.16 11.46
N ASP A 38 -2.96 -6.46 10.57
CA ASP A 38 -2.50 -7.82 10.34
C ASP A 38 -1.37 -8.22 11.30
N PRO A 39 -1.14 -9.52 11.52
CA PRO A 39 0.07 -9.98 12.18
C PRO A 39 1.30 -9.79 11.29
N ILE A 40 2.44 -9.48 11.90
CA ILE A 40 3.74 -9.47 11.23
C ILE A 40 4.03 -10.87 10.63
N PRO A 41 4.46 -10.97 9.36
CA PRO A 41 4.88 -12.24 8.77
C PRO A 41 5.92 -12.96 9.65
N ALA A 42 5.75 -14.28 9.78
CA ALA A 42 6.66 -15.11 10.58
C ALA A 42 8.10 -15.11 10.02
N SER A 43 8.24 -14.92 8.71
CA SER A 43 9.53 -14.83 8.02
C SER A 43 9.47 -13.86 6.85
N PHE A 44 10.64 -13.39 6.43
CA PHE A 44 10.83 -12.55 5.25
C PHE A 44 11.83 -13.23 4.31
N ASP A 45 11.46 -13.32 3.04
CA ASP A 45 12.23 -14.01 2.01
C ASP A 45 13.01 -13.02 1.16
N PHE A 46 14.33 -13.13 1.21
CA PHE A 46 15.32 -12.29 0.51
C PHE A 46 15.87 -12.97 -0.75
N SER A 47 15.29 -14.09 -1.20
CA SER A 47 15.80 -14.84 -2.35
C SER A 47 15.79 -14.07 -3.69
N ASP A 48 14.93 -13.06 -3.82
CA ASP A 48 14.87 -12.18 -5.01
C ASP A 48 15.69 -10.89 -4.87
N CYS A 49 16.62 -10.82 -3.91
CA CYS A 49 17.54 -9.69 -3.86
C CYS A 49 18.32 -9.60 -5.18
N PRO A 50 18.21 -8.49 -5.93
CA PRO A 50 18.87 -8.40 -7.22
C PRO A 50 20.39 -8.40 -7.06
N THR A 51 21.11 -8.80 -8.09
CA THR A 51 22.57 -8.65 -8.11
C THR A 51 22.93 -7.17 -8.08
N LEU A 52 23.92 -6.81 -7.26
CA LEU A 52 24.40 -5.44 -7.19
C LEU A 52 25.04 -5.02 -8.53
N PRO A 53 24.77 -3.79 -9.01
CA PRO A 53 25.43 -3.27 -10.19
C PRO A 53 26.92 -3.06 -9.92
N ALA A 54 27.73 -3.01 -10.98
CA ALA A 54 29.16 -2.81 -10.88
C ALA A 54 29.50 -1.52 -10.11
N GLY A 55 30.42 -1.61 -9.15
CA GLY A 55 30.85 -0.49 -8.31
C GLY A 55 29.95 -0.21 -7.08
N ALA A 56 28.78 -0.83 -6.97
CA ALA A 56 27.98 -0.75 -5.75
C ALA A 56 28.64 -1.57 -4.62
N SER A 57 28.78 -0.96 -3.44
CA SER A 57 29.39 -1.60 -2.28
C SER A 57 28.38 -2.49 -1.55
N PRO A 58 28.69 -3.79 -1.31
CA PRO A 58 27.86 -4.65 -0.48
C PRO A 58 27.69 -4.15 0.97
N GLN A 59 28.61 -3.30 1.44
CA GLN A 59 28.57 -2.77 2.81
C GLN A 59 27.59 -1.59 2.97
N PHE A 60 27.32 -0.86 1.89
CA PHE A 60 26.43 0.31 1.91
C PHE A 60 25.16 0.10 1.09
N SER A 61 25.00 -1.08 0.48
CA SER A 61 23.80 -1.46 -0.24
C SER A 61 22.91 -2.32 0.65
N HIS A 62 21.61 -2.11 0.55
CA HIS A 62 20.59 -2.84 1.30
C HIS A 62 19.63 -3.54 0.34
N CYS A 63 19.28 -4.78 0.65
CA CYS A 63 18.13 -5.44 0.06
C CYS A 63 16.93 -5.24 0.98
N TRP A 64 15.81 -4.88 0.36
CA TRP A 64 14.55 -4.57 1.00
C TRP A 64 13.49 -5.56 0.54
N VAL A 65 12.67 -5.99 1.49
CA VAL A 65 11.51 -6.85 1.25
C VAL A 65 10.30 -6.16 1.85
N GLY A 66 9.35 -5.80 0.98
CA GLY A 66 8.02 -5.35 1.36
C GLY A 66 7.03 -6.50 1.21
N VAL A 67 6.21 -6.74 2.22
CA VAL A 67 5.13 -7.73 2.21
C VAL A 67 3.83 -7.00 2.47
N VAL A 68 3.01 -6.86 1.43
CA VAL A 68 1.63 -6.39 1.57
C VAL A 68 0.81 -7.51 2.16
N THR A 69 0.19 -7.28 3.32
CA THR A 69 -0.56 -8.30 4.07
C THR A 69 -2.07 -8.15 3.93
N SER A 70 -2.54 -6.93 3.76
CA SER A 70 -3.94 -6.62 3.52
C SER A 70 -4.11 -5.32 2.74
N GLY A 71 -5.34 -5.06 2.36
CA GLY A 71 -5.70 -3.85 1.66
C GLY A 71 -6.95 -4.03 0.83
N THR A 72 -7.30 -2.96 0.14
CA THR A 72 -8.39 -2.94 -0.82
C THR A 72 -7.88 -2.44 -2.16
N PHE A 73 -8.44 -3.00 -3.21
CA PHE A 73 -8.11 -2.67 -4.57
C PHE A 73 -9.37 -2.62 -5.42
N LYS A 74 -9.60 -1.46 -6.01
CA LYS A 74 -10.67 -1.20 -6.96
C LYS A 74 -10.07 -1.01 -8.33
N ILE A 75 -10.46 -1.87 -9.27
CA ILE A 75 -10.09 -1.77 -10.68
C ILE A 75 -11.33 -2.01 -11.54
N GLY A 76 -11.69 -0.98 -12.31
CA GLY A 76 -12.93 -0.99 -13.11
C GLY A 76 -14.15 -1.27 -12.23
N ASN A 77 -14.89 -2.33 -12.56
CA ASN A 77 -16.07 -2.78 -11.81
C ASN A 77 -15.75 -3.73 -10.65
N PHE A 78 -14.49 -4.10 -10.43
CA PHE A 78 -14.11 -5.05 -9.40
C PHE A 78 -13.58 -4.34 -8.17
N ASP A 79 -14.20 -4.61 -7.03
CA ASP A 79 -13.67 -4.32 -5.70
C ASP A 79 -13.14 -5.63 -5.10
N GLN A 80 -11.88 -5.65 -4.69
CA GLN A 80 -11.21 -6.83 -4.15
C GLN A 80 -10.47 -6.46 -2.87
N THR A 81 -10.46 -7.39 -1.93
CA THR A 81 -9.58 -7.35 -0.76
C THR A 81 -8.31 -8.13 -1.07
N ILE A 82 -7.17 -7.65 -0.58
CA ILE A 82 -5.93 -8.42 -0.63
C ILE A 82 -6.04 -9.52 0.44
N ASP A 83 -6.29 -10.75 -0.01
CA ASP A 83 -6.44 -11.95 0.85
C ASP A 83 -5.16 -12.80 0.88
N LYS A 84 -4.23 -12.53 -0.03
CA LYS A 84 -2.97 -13.23 -0.16
C LYS A 84 -1.81 -12.24 -0.15
N PRO A 85 -0.71 -12.55 0.57
CA PRO A 85 0.42 -11.65 0.63
C PRO A 85 1.04 -11.36 -0.74
N ILE A 86 1.43 -10.11 -0.97
CA ILE A 86 2.20 -9.70 -2.15
C ILE A 86 3.59 -9.31 -1.66
N ARG A 87 4.63 -9.95 -2.20
CA ARG A 87 6.02 -9.66 -1.83
C ARG A 87 6.72 -8.90 -2.94
N ILE A 88 7.27 -7.74 -2.59
CA ILE A 88 8.10 -6.90 -3.46
C ILE A 88 9.51 -6.90 -2.88
N THR A 89 10.50 -7.18 -3.72
CA THR A 89 11.92 -7.16 -3.34
C THR A 89 12.66 -6.17 -4.21
N TRP A 90 13.47 -5.31 -3.60
CA TRP A 90 14.30 -4.34 -4.30
C TRP A 90 15.59 -4.08 -3.54
N ALA A 91 16.56 -3.44 -4.19
CA ALA A 91 17.80 -3.01 -3.58
C ALA A 91 17.94 -1.50 -3.64
N THR A 92 18.45 -0.92 -2.57
CA THR A 92 19.07 0.41 -2.61
C THR A 92 20.57 0.22 -2.63
N THR A 93 21.22 0.79 -3.63
CA THR A 93 22.64 0.60 -3.93
C THR A 93 23.39 1.90 -3.69
N PHE A 94 24.65 1.79 -3.27
CA PHE A 94 25.54 2.94 -3.12
C PHE A 94 26.90 2.65 -3.73
N ASN A 95 27.31 3.47 -4.68
CA ASN A 95 28.63 3.40 -5.30
C ASN A 95 29.61 4.31 -4.54
N THR A 96 30.63 3.74 -3.91
CA THR A 96 31.60 4.47 -3.08
C THR A 96 32.61 5.28 -3.90
N THR A 97 32.65 5.09 -5.23
CA THR A 97 33.56 5.82 -6.14
C THR A 97 32.86 7.02 -6.75
N THR A 98 31.63 6.85 -7.24
CA THR A 98 30.85 7.93 -7.87
C THR A 98 29.95 8.68 -6.89
N PHE A 99 29.75 8.14 -5.68
CA PHE A 99 28.81 8.64 -4.66
C PHE A 99 27.34 8.63 -5.12
N GLU A 100 27.02 7.80 -6.11
CA GLU A 100 25.67 7.66 -6.64
C GLU A 100 24.87 6.62 -5.86
N THR A 101 23.61 6.93 -5.60
CA THR A 101 22.61 5.98 -5.12
C THR A 101 21.76 5.47 -6.28
N GLY A 102 21.32 4.23 -6.19
CA GLY A 102 20.43 3.64 -7.19
C GLY A 102 19.44 2.68 -6.59
N THR A 103 18.30 2.53 -7.24
CA THR A 103 17.28 1.55 -6.89
C THR A 103 17.22 0.48 -7.95
N VAL A 104 17.32 -0.79 -7.56
CA VAL A 104 17.28 -1.93 -8.47
C VAL A 104 16.12 -2.83 -8.08
N PHE A 105 15.23 -3.11 -9.03
CA PHE A 105 14.13 -4.04 -8.81
C PHE A 105 14.64 -5.49 -8.73
N GLY A 106 14.19 -6.23 -7.72
CA GLY A 106 14.51 -7.64 -7.53
C GLY A 106 13.42 -8.56 -8.06
N GLY A 107 12.22 -8.45 -7.47
CA GLY A 107 11.11 -9.33 -7.82
C GLY A 107 9.76 -8.88 -7.26
N LEU A 108 8.70 -9.34 -7.91
CA LEU A 108 7.32 -9.20 -7.46
C LEU A 108 6.69 -10.59 -7.45
N HIS A 109 6.39 -11.09 -6.26
CA HIS A 109 5.72 -12.37 -6.05
C HIS A 109 4.29 -12.15 -5.63
N THR A 110 3.39 -12.74 -6.41
CA THR A 110 1.95 -12.62 -6.26
C THR A 110 1.33 -14.00 -6.45
N GLU A 111 0.27 -14.25 -5.71
CA GLU A 111 -0.59 -15.39 -5.95
C GLU A 111 -1.77 -15.00 -6.84
N LYS A 112 -2.39 -16.00 -7.47
CA LYS A 112 -3.68 -15.80 -8.12
C LYS A 112 -4.76 -15.56 -7.07
N MET A 113 -5.52 -14.50 -7.25
CA MET A 113 -6.69 -14.14 -6.43
C MET A 113 -7.95 -14.43 -7.24
N LYS A 114 -8.98 -14.98 -6.61
CA LYS A 114 -10.25 -15.27 -7.28
C LYS A 114 -11.09 -13.99 -7.31
N ILE A 115 -11.34 -13.45 -8.50
CA ILE A 115 -12.08 -12.19 -8.67
C ILE A 115 -13.56 -12.40 -9.04
N GLN A 116 -13.90 -13.60 -9.51
CA GLN A 116 -15.28 -13.98 -9.79
C GLN A 116 -15.47 -15.47 -9.50
N ASP A 117 -16.56 -15.80 -8.82
CA ASP A 117 -16.99 -17.17 -8.62
C ASP A 117 -17.42 -17.82 -9.94
N GLY A 118 -17.27 -19.14 -10.02
CA GLY A 118 -17.77 -19.90 -11.15
C GLY A 118 -19.30 -19.86 -11.23
N LEU A 119 -19.83 -19.94 -12.44
CA LEU A 119 -21.24 -19.93 -12.80
C LEU A 119 -22.07 -20.97 -12.02
N PHE A 120 -21.46 -22.11 -11.65
CA PHE A 120 -22.08 -23.15 -10.84
C PHE A 120 -21.33 -23.41 -9.53
N GLY A 121 -20.57 -22.41 -9.05
CA GLY A 121 -19.68 -22.56 -7.90
C GLY A 121 -18.41 -23.37 -8.21
N ASP A 122 -18.15 -23.69 -9.47
CA ASP A 122 -16.96 -24.44 -9.85
C ASP A 122 -15.70 -23.55 -9.77
N PRO A 123 -14.60 -24.02 -9.16
CA PRO A 123 -13.38 -23.22 -9.04
C PRO A 123 -12.42 -23.38 -10.23
N PHE A 124 -12.80 -24.09 -11.30
CA PHE A 124 -11.85 -24.52 -12.33
C PHE A 124 -12.21 -24.07 -13.75
N LEU A 125 -13.47 -24.21 -14.16
CA LEU A 125 -13.89 -23.99 -15.55
C LEU A 125 -14.37 -22.56 -15.77
N THR A 126 -15.19 -22.04 -14.85
CA THR A 126 -15.86 -20.76 -15.04
C THR A 126 -15.46 -19.71 -14.01
N ALA A 127 -14.79 -20.08 -12.92
CA ALA A 127 -14.17 -19.12 -12.01
C ALA A 127 -13.10 -18.29 -12.73
N VAL A 128 -13.01 -17.01 -12.36
CA VAL A 128 -12.03 -16.08 -12.92
C VAL A 128 -11.03 -15.70 -11.85
N TYR A 129 -9.76 -15.85 -12.18
CA TYR A 129 -8.66 -15.46 -11.30
C TYR A 129 -7.87 -14.31 -11.92
N ALA A 130 -7.32 -13.44 -11.07
CA ALA A 130 -6.39 -12.41 -11.47
C ALA A 130 -5.03 -12.68 -10.83
N LYS A 131 -3.96 -12.50 -11.59
CA LYS A 131 -2.58 -12.52 -11.09
C LYS A 131 -1.87 -11.25 -11.54
N VAL A 132 -1.32 -10.51 -10.58
CA VAL A 132 -0.53 -9.30 -10.87
C VAL A 132 0.88 -9.72 -11.29
N GLU A 133 1.42 -9.11 -12.34
CA GLU A 133 2.77 -9.38 -12.85
C GLU A 133 3.51 -8.06 -13.05
N TYR A 134 4.81 -8.07 -12.79
CA TYR A 134 5.67 -6.91 -13.04
C TYR A 134 5.73 -6.60 -14.54
N ALA A 135 5.61 -5.33 -14.89
CA ALA A 135 5.56 -4.87 -16.28
C ALA A 135 6.70 -3.91 -16.65
N GLY A 136 7.80 -3.92 -15.90
CA GLY A 136 9.07 -3.32 -16.33
C GLY A 136 9.41 -1.95 -15.74
N THR A 137 8.55 -1.38 -14.88
CA THR A 137 8.82 -0.10 -14.23
C THR A 137 8.77 -0.23 -12.71
N PHE A 138 9.85 0.14 -12.05
CA PHE A 138 9.92 0.30 -10.60
C PHE A 138 10.81 1.49 -10.28
N GLU A 139 10.23 2.52 -9.69
CA GLU A 139 10.95 3.72 -9.28
C GLU A 139 10.51 4.14 -7.89
N MET A 140 11.47 4.64 -7.12
CA MET A 140 11.23 5.21 -5.80
C MET A 140 11.80 6.63 -5.80
N PRO A 141 10.98 7.63 -6.19
CA PRO A 141 11.41 9.02 -6.14
C PRO A 141 11.80 9.44 -4.72
N PRO A 142 12.81 10.30 -4.55
CA PRO A 142 13.15 10.84 -3.24
C PRO A 142 12.01 11.70 -2.70
N GLY A 143 11.75 11.59 -1.40
CA GLY A 143 10.71 12.35 -0.71
C GLY A 143 10.33 11.72 0.62
N ASP A 144 9.61 12.48 1.45
CA ASP A 144 9.21 12.06 2.79
C ASP A 144 7.96 11.14 2.78
N ASP A 145 7.27 11.05 1.65
CA ASP A 145 6.02 10.32 1.47
C ASP A 145 6.20 8.91 0.87
N LEU A 146 7.44 8.39 0.82
CA LEU A 146 7.80 7.04 0.34
C LEU A 146 7.04 6.65 -0.95
N ARG A 147 7.29 7.41 -2.02
CA ARG A 147 6.63 7.20 -3.32
C ARG A 147 7.14 5.96 -4.00
N ILE A 148 6.23 5.20 -4.60
CA ILE A 148 6.55 4.02 -5.41
C ILE A 148 5.78 4.14 -6.73
N ASN A 149 6.51 4.24 -7.84
CA ASN A 149 5.95 4.09 -9.17
C ASN A 149 6.20 2.64 -9.61
N LEU A 150 5.13 1.86 -9.76
CA LEU A 150 5.19 0.45 -10.14
C LEU A 150 4.35 0.20 -11.38
N GLY A 151 4.98 -0.21 -12.46
CA GLY A 151 4.33 -0.71 -13.66
C GLY A 151 3.96 -2.18 -13.49
N ILE A 152 2.67 -2.48 -13.50
CA ILE A 152 2.14 -3.85 -13.46
C ILE A 152 1.28 -4.16 -14.68
N LYS A 153 1.03 -5.44 -14.89
CA LYS A 153 -0.08 -5.94 -15.71
C LYS A 153 -0.84 -6.99 -14.90
N VAL A 154 -2.12 -7.18 -15.19
CA VAL A 154 -2.94 -8.15 -14.50
C VAL A 154 -3.34 -9.24 -15.47
N ARG A 155 -2.83 -10.46 -15.28
CA ARG A 155 -3.24 -11.62 -16.06
C ARG A 155 -4.58 -12.14 -15.55
N ILE A 156 -5.54 -12.24 -16.45
CA ILE A 156 -6.87 -12.80 -16.19
C ILE A 156 -6.84 -14.26 -16.60
N GLN A 157 -7.06 -15.15 -15.64
CA GLN A 157 -6.96 -16.59 -15.80
C GLN A 157 -8.35 -17.21 -15.73
N ASN A 158 -8.78 -17.74 -16.87
CA ASN A 158 -9.94 -18.61 -16.99
C ASN A 158 -9.74 -19.48 -18.25
N PRO A 159 -10.03 -20.79 -18.23
CA PRO A 159 -9.84 -21.66 -19.39
C PRO A 159 -10.50 -21.17 -20.68
N LEU A 160 -11.67 -20.51 -20.58
CA LEU A 160 -12.41 -19.97 -21.72
C LEU A 160 -11.80 -18.68 -22.28
N LEU A 161 -11.06 -17.91 -21.46
CA LEU A 161 -10.41 -16.66 -21.87
C LEU A 161 -9.03 -16.89 -22.51
N GLY A 162 -8.46 -18.08 -22.35
CA GLY A 162 -7.11 -18.41 -22.81
C GLY A 162 -6.01 -17.83 -21.92
N ASN A 163 -4.76 -18.25 -22.19
CA ASN A 163 -3.62 -18.01 -21.28
C ASN A 163 -3.00 -16.61 -21.37
N ASN A 164 -3.44 -15.81 -22.35
CA ASN A 164 -2.86 -14.50 -22.67
C ASN A 164 -3.78 -13.32 -22.32
N CYS A 165 -4.96 -13.58 -21.77
CA CYS A 165 -5.90 -12.53 -21.40
C CYS A 165 -5.31 -11.68 -20.27
N ALA A 166 -5.15 -10.37 -20.49
CA ALA A 166 -4.52 -9.47 -19.53
C ALA A 166 -5.04 -8.04 -19.62
N LEU A 167 -4.96 -7.32 -18.50
CA LEU A 167 -5.10 -5.87 -18.39
C LEU A 167 -3.71 -5.24 -18.37
N GLY A 168 -3.45 -4.36 -19.34
CA GLY A 168 -2.13 -3.79 -19.56
C GLY A 168 -1.12 -4.78 -20.17
N SER A 169 0.07 -4.27 -20.47
CA SER A 169 1.18 -5.04 -21.05
C SER A 169 2.52 -4.47 -20.59
N ASN A 170 3.63 -5.09 -20.98
CA ASN A 170 4.96 -4.53 -20.72
C ASN A 170 5.20 -3.20 -21.46
N SER A 171 4.49 -2.94 -22.56
CA SER A 171 4.60 -1.69 -23.34
C SER A 171 3.55 -0.64 -22.97
N ASN A 172 2.47 -1.06 -22.31
CA ASN A 172 1.40 -0.20 -21.82
C ASN A 172 0.93 -0.71 -20.44
N PRO A 173 1.75 -0.53 -19.40
CA PRO A 173 1.47 -1.05 -18.07
C PRO A 173 0.35 -0.25 -17.37
N ILE A 174 -0.27 -0.87 -16.37
CA ILE A 174 -0.99 -0.14 -15.33
C ILE A 174 0.07 0.49 -14.43
N MET A 175 0.19 1.82 -14.50
CA MET A 175 1.14 2.58 -13.68
C MET A 175 0.54 2.91 -12.33
N LEU A 176 0.89 2.13 -11.31
CA LEU A 176 0.56 2.41 -9.93
C LEU A 176 1.48 3.49 -9.40
N ASN A 177 0.90 4.59 -8.92
CA ASN A 177 1.61 5.68 -8.25
C ASN A 177 1.18 5.67 -6.79
N LEU A 178 1.96 4.97 -5.96
CA LEU A 178 1.67 4.78 -4.55
C LEU A 178 2.44 5.79 -3.70
N THR A 179 1.85 6.19 -2.58
CA THR A 179 2.44 7.13 -1.62
C THR A 179 1.91 6.82 -0.21
N THR A 180 2.69 7.12 0.82
CA THR A 180 2.24 7.17 2.22
C THR A 180 1.64 8.55 2.57
N GLY A 181 1.76 9.53 1.69
CA GLY A 181 1.18 10.86 1.81
C GLY A 181 -0.26 10.96 1.30
N THR A 182 -0.70 12.18 1.00
CA THR A 182 -2.05 12.46 0.46
C THR A 182 -2.03 12.49 -1.06
N THR A 183 -2.94 11.74 -1.68
CA THR A 183 -3.11 11.67 -3.14
C THR A 183 -3.86 12.89 -3.70
N SER A 184 -3.71 13.12 -5.02
CA SER A 184 -4.47 14.12 -5.77
C SER A 184 -5.05 13.48 -7.04
N PRO A 185 -6.15 12.71 -6.92
CA PRO A 185 -6.75 12.04 -8.06
C PRO A 185 -7.67 12.97 -8.87
N PRO A 186 -7.86 12.70 -10.17
CA PRO A 186 -9.02 13.21 -10.89
C PRO A 186 -10.33 12.71 -10.25
N ALA A 187 -11.40 13.48 -10.41
CA ALA A 187 -12.75 13.03 -10.06
C ALA A 187 -13.14 11.77 -10.85
N PRO A 188 -14.01 10.88 -10.33
CA PRO A 188 -14.79 11.00 -9.08
C PRO A 188 -14.06 10.63 -7.79
N ASN A 189 -12.87 10.03 -7.86
CA ASN A 189 -12.10 9.75 -6.65
C ASN A 189 -11.79 11.04 -5.88
N THR A 190 -11.82 10.92 -4.56
CA THR A 190 -11.39 11.99 -3.65
C THR A 190 -9.98 11.68 -3.13
N PRO A 191 -9.21 12.69 -2.68
CA PRO A 191 -7.95 12.47 -1.97
C PRO A 191 -8.09 11.43 -0.86
N ILE A 192 -7.11 10.52 -0.82
CA ILE A 192 -6.89 9.55 0.26
C ILE A 192 -5.47 9.70 0.79
N THR A 193 -5.26 9.41 2.07
CA THR A 193 -3.98 9.58 2.77
C THR A 193 -3.49 8.24 3.32
N GLY A 194 -2.23 7.93 3.05
CA GLY A 194 -1.53 6.78 3.59
C GLY A 194 -1.10 6.98 5.05
N GLU A 195 -0.20 6.13 5.51
CA GLU A 195 0.48 6.30 6.80
C GLU A 195 1.98 6.17 6.60
N PRO A 196 2.78 7.10 7.15
CA PRO A 196 4.22 7.09 7.02
C PRO A 196 4.81 5.85 7.70
N VAL A 197 6.07 5.56 7.34
CA VAL A 197 6.82 4.45 7.91
C VAL A 197 6.92 4.58 9.43
N SER A 198 6.63 3.51 10.15
CA SER A 198 6.84 3.39 11.59
C SER A 198 7.45 2.03 11.96
N ILE A 199 8.05 1.92 13.14
CA ILE A 199 8.64 0.67 13.61
C ILE A 199 7.51 -0.21 14.17
N ALA A 200 7.25 -1.35 13.52
CA ALA A 200 6.31 -2.36 14.01
C ALA A 200 6.96 -3.30 15.03
N ARG A 201 8.24 -3.63 14.83
CA ARG A 201 9.03 -4.45 15.75
C ARG A 201 10.51 -4.10 15.64
N GLN A 202 11.16 -3.83 16.77
CA GLN A 202 12.60 -3.54 16.78
C GLN A 202 13.45 -4.81 16.93
N GLU A 203 13.05 -5.72 17.82
CA GLU A 203 13.77 -6.95 18.16
C GLU A 203 12.83 -8.17 18.16
N PRO A 204 13.32 -9.38 17.85
CA PRO A 204 14.67 -9.67 17.36
C PRO A 204 14.90 -9.09 15.94
N GLN A 205 16.16 -8.83 15.60
CA GLN A 205 16.56 -8.42 14.25
C GLN A 205 16.10 -9.42 13.16
N PRO A 206 15.73 -8.96 11.95
CA PRO A 206 15.76 -7.56 11.52
C PRO A 206 14.60 -6.73 12.11
N THR A 207 14.85 -5.44 12.32
CA THR A 207 13.78 -4.47 12.58
C THR A 207 12.74 -4.52 11.46
N VAL A 208 11.47 -4.61 11.86
CA VAL A 208 10.31 -4.61 10.96
C VAL A 208 9.67 -3.25 11.02
N LEU A 209 9.55 -2.64 9.85
CA LEU A 209 8.83 -1.42 9.63
C LEU A 209 7.42 -1.76 9.12
N GLN A 210 6.48 -0.86 9.33
CA GLN A 210 5.16 -0.91 8.72
C GLN A 210 4.85 0.41 8.03
N ALA A 211 4.06 0.35 6.97
CA ALA A 211 3.55 1.53 6.26
C ALA A 211 2.17 1.23 5.68
N LYS A 212 1.43 2.29 5.36
CA LYS A 212 0.20 2.19 4.56
C LYS A 212 0.36 3.03 3.31
N HIS A 213 0.45 2.36 2.16
CA HIS A 213 0.49 3.02 0.87
C HIS A 213 -0.89 3.14 0.27
N VAL A 214 -1.11 4.27 -0.40
CA VAL A 214 -2.34 4.56 -1.11
C VAL A 214 -2.05 5.05 -2.52
N GLY A 215 -2.97 4.78 -3.44
CA GLY A 215 -2.93 5.33 -4.79
C GLY A 215 -4.31 5.26 -5.42
N ASN A 216 -4.77 6.34 -6.05
CA ASN A 216 -6.10 6.37 -6.66
C ASN A 216 -6.20 7.29 -7.90
N SER A 217 -5.05 7.60 -8.48
CA SER A 217 -4.91 8.42 -9.69
C SER A 217 -4.55 7.62 -10.94
N PHE A 218 -4.53 6.28 -10.87
CA PHE A 218 -4.09 5.43 -11.98
C PHE A 218 -5.25 4.99 -12.88
N ALA A 219 -4.94 4.84 -14.17
CA ALA A 219 -5.84 4.29 -15.17
C ALA A 219 -5.55 2.81 -15.41
N VAL A 220 -6.53 2.09 -15.92
CA VAL A 220 -6.42 0.68 -16.29
C VAL A 220 -6.73 0.53 -17.77
N PRO A 221 -5.77 0.02 -18.58
CA PRO A 221 -6.00 -0.23 -20.00
C PRO A 221 -7.10 -1.27 -20.25
N GLY A 222 -7.61 -1.30 -21.48
CA GLY A 222 -8.51 -2.37 -21.92
C GLY A 222 -7.83 -3.73 -21.90
N ALA A 223 -8.63 -4.77 -21.74
CA ALA A 223 -8.21 -6.15 -21.85
C ALA A 223 -7.67 -6.46 -23.26
N SER A 224 -6.66 -7.31 -23.30
CA SER A 224 -6.00 -7.78 -24.52
C SER A 224 -5.69 -9.26 -24.42
N GLY A 225 -5.55 -9.93 -25.58
CA GLY A 225 -5.14 -11.34 -25.63
C GLY A 225 -6.19 -12.34 -25.16
N CYS A 226 -7.45 -11.92 -24.96
CA CYS A 226 -8.54 -12.80 -24.52
C CYS A 226 -9.16 -13.54 -25.72
N ILE A 227 -9.47 -14.83 -25.55
CA ILE A 227 -10.08 -15.73 -26.53
C ILE A 227 -9.34 -15.69 -27.89
N PHE A 228 -8.08 -16.15 -27.92
CA PHE A 228 -7.23 -16.18 -29.12
C PHE A 228 -7.11 -14.84 -29.87
N ASN A 229 -7.26 -13.72 -29.14
CA ASN A 229 -7.29 -12.36 -29.69
C ASN A 229 -8.41 -12.12 -30.72
N TRP A 230 -9.48 -12.91 -30.68
CA TRP A 230 -10.71 -12.58 -31.38
C TRP A 230 -11.32 -11.39 -30.64
N GLY A 231 -11.46 -10.24 -31.31
CA GLY A 231 -11.87 -8.98 -30.67
C GLY A 231 -13.12 -9.06 -29.78
N ALA A 232 -14.00 -10.04 -30.00
CA ALA A 232 -15.14 -10.36 -29.15
C ALA A 232 -14.76 -10.74 -27.70
N GLY A 233 -13.65 -11.45 -27.48
CA GLY A 233 -13.19 -11.83 -26.15
C GLY A 233 -12.72 -10.64 -25.32
N ASN A 234 -11.91 -9.77 -25.93
CA ASN A 234 -11.47 -8.52 -25.30
C ASN A 234 -12.69 -7.63 -24.98
N TRP A 235 -13.64 -7.52 -25.92
CA TRP A 235 -14.87 -6.75 -25.71
C TRP A 235 -15.67 -7.25 -24.50
N LEU A 236 -15.88 -8.57 -24.37
CA LEU A 236 -16.65 -9.13 -23.26
C LEU A 236 -15.98 -8.85 -21.91
N VAL A 237 -14.66 -9.07 -21.80
CA VAL A 237 -13.90 -8.78 -20.57
C VAL A 237 -13.96 -7.29 -20.22
N ASN A 238 -13.88 -6.42 -21.23
CA ASN A 238 -14.02 -4.98 -21.07
C ASN A 238 -15.41 -4.57 -20.57
N GLN A 239 -16.48 -5.16 -21.12
CA GLN A 239 -17.85 -4.88 -20.70
C GLN A 239 -18.11 -5.31 -19.26
N ILE A 240 -17.73 -6.54 -18.89
CA ILE A 240 -17.94 -7.06 -17.54
C ILE A 240 -17.06 -6.29 -16.55
N GLY A 241 -15.78 -6.13 -16.86
CA GLY A 241 -14.79 -5.53 -15.98
C GLY A 241 -14.79 -4.00 -15.93
N GLY A 242 -15.53 -3.33 -16.82
CA GLY A 242 -15.55 -1.86 -16.88
C GLY A 242 -14.24 -1.27 -17.40
N PHE A 243 -13.61 -1.91 -18.38
CA PHE A 243 -12.34 -1.49 -18.97
C PHE A 243 -12.50 -0.89 -20.39
N PRO A 244 -11.61 0.03 -20.81
CA PRO A 244 -10.60 0.71 -20.00
C PRO A 244 -11.22 1.56 -18.88
N SER A 245 -10.57 1.60 -17.72
CA SER A 245 -11.01 2.42 -16.58
C SER A 245 -10.12 3.65 -16.47
N ALA A 246 -10.72 4.83 -16.54
CA ALA A 246 -9.99 6.09 -16.46
C ALA A 246 -9.35 6.33 -15.07
N ALA A 247 -8.31 7.16 -15.03
CA ALA A 247 -7.78 7.69 -13.79
C ALA A 247 -8.89 8.38 -12.98
N GLY A 248 -8.86 8.21 -11.66
CA GLY A 248 -9.93 8.71 -10.78
C GLY A 248 -11.11 7.75 -10.60
N LYS A 249 -11.08 6.55 -11.21
CA LYS A 249 -12.07 5.48 -10.98
C LYS A 249 -11.51 4.23 -10.30
N ASN A 250 -10.19 4.19 -10.11
CA ASN A 250 -9.48 3.04 -9.54
C ASN A 250 -8.78 3.47 -8.26
N SER A 251 -8.63 2.56 -7.30
CA SER A 251 -7.97 2.87 -6.04
C SER A 251 -7.27 1.65 -5.47
N MET A 252 -6.23 1.91 -4.70
CA MET A 252 -5.46 0.93 -3.97
C MET A 252 -5.13 1.51 -2.60
N VAL A 253 -5.40 0.73 -1.56
CA VAL A 253 -4.96 0.97 -0.18
C VAL A 253 -4.32 -0.32 0.26
N GLN A 254 -3.06 -0.28 0.67
CA GLN A 254 -2.34 -1.47 1.10
C GLN A 254 -1.61 -1.23 2.41
N ASN A 255 -1.68 -2.21 3.30
CA ASN A 255 -0.86 -2.25 4.51
C ASN A 255 0.29 -3.21 4.27
N GLU A 256 1.50 -2.80 4.63
CA GLU A 256 2.68 -3.59 4.38
C GLU A 256 3.65 -3.60 5.56
N TYR A 257 4.44 -4.66 5.61
CA TYR A 257 5.63 -4.76 6.44
C TYR A 257 6.87 -4.71 5.58
N ILE A 258 7.85 -3.93 6.01
CA ILE A 258 9.10 -3.72 5.29
C ILE A 258 10.25 -4.13 6.20
N VAL A 259 11.16 -4.95 5.67
CA VAL A 259 12.43 -5.26 6.31
C VAL A 259 13.57 -4.96 5.36
N SER A 260 14.76 -4.75 5.92
CA SER A 260 15.99 -4.69 5.14
C SER A 260 17.08 -5.57 5.72
N LYS A 261 18.01 -5.95 4.85
CA LYS A 261 19.30 -6.53 5.21
C LYS A 261 20.38 -5.86 4.38
N GLN A 262 21.53 -5.65 4.99
CA GLN A 262 22.72 -5.21 4.26
C GLN A 262 23.21 -6.34 3.35
N TYR A 263 23.70 -6.01 2.16
CA TYR A 263 24.14 -7.03 1.20
C TYR A 263 25.30 -7.90 1.70
N SER A 264 26.14 -7.39 2.60
CA SER A 264 27.19 -8.18 3.25
C SER A 264 26.67 -9.20 4.28
N GLN A 265 25.36 -9.24 4.54
CA GLN A 265 24.68 -10.14 5.49
C GLN A 265 23.65 -11.06 4.80
N LEU A 266 23.59 -11.02 3.46
CA LEU A 266 22.73 -11.88 2.66
C LEU A 266 23.37 -13.24 2.40
#